data_AF-A0A2D6JGN4-F1
#
_entry.id   AF-A0A2D6JGN4-F1
#
_cell.length_a   1.000
_cell.length_b   1.000
_cell.length_c   1.000
_cell.angle_alpha   90.00
_cell.angle_beta   90.00
_cell.angle_gamma   90.00
#
_symmetry.space_group_name_H-M   'P 1'
#
loop_
_entity.id
_entity.type
_entity.pdbx_description
1 polymer ?
#
loop_
_entity_poly.entity_id
_entity_poly.type
_entity_poly.pdbx_seq_one_letter_code
_entity_poly.pdbx_strand_id
1 'polypeptide(L)' 'MNEDELVDVLLVLKENADLRDIFLKVLEQASFSQQQRIAVLRNSLEQKKAPQEIIGFLKSLSDVHTANFVYTELKKAA' A
#
# COMPACT_ATOMS: atom_id res chain seq x y z
N MET A 1 13.59 5.66 -0.40
CA MET A 1 12.68 5.41 -1.52
C MET A 1 12.52 6.74 -2.21
N ASN A 2 12.77 6.76 -3.51
CA ASN A 2 12.82 7.98 -4.28
C ASN A 2 11.41 8.25 -4.85
N GLU A 3 11.12 9.46 -5.31
CA GLU A 3 9.78 9.81 -5.83
C GLU A 3 9.38 8.92 -7.01
N ASP A 4 10.31 8.57 -7.89
CA ASP A 4 10.07 7.69 -9.03
C ASP A 4 9.60 6.29 -8.61
N GLU A 5 10.22 5.71 -7.56
CA GLU A 5 9.83 4.39 -7.03
C GLU A 5 8.41 4.41 -6.42
N LEU A 6 8.01 5.54 -5.83
CA LEU A 6 6.65 5.70 -5.31
C LEU A 6 5.62 5.73 -6.45
N VAL A 7 5.94 6.43 -7.53
CA VAL A 7 5.06 6.57 -8.70
C VAL A 7 4.85 5.20 -9.36
N ASP A 8 5.92 4.44 -9.58
CA ASP A 8 5.84 3.11 -10.19
C ASP A 8 4.98 2.16 -9.37
N VAL A 9 5.18 2.12 -8.06
CA VAL A 9 4.36 1.27 -7.18
C VAL A 9 2.91 1.72 -7.17
N LEU A 10 2.64 3.03 -7.15
CA LEU A 10 1.27 3.55 -7.22
C LEU A 10 0.59 3.17 -8.53
N LEU A 11 1.28 3.20 -9.66
CA LEU A 11 0.75 2.75 -10.94
C LEU A 11 0.35 1.28 -10.89
N VAL A 12 1.25 0.41 -10.41
CA VAL A 12 0.97 -1.04 -10.26
C VAL A 12 -0.23 -1.28 -9.34
N LEU A 13 -0.30 -0.57 -8.21
CA LEU A 13 -1.43 -0.69 -7.29
C LEU A 13 -2.73 -0.15 -7.89
N LYS A 14 -2.70 0.90 -8.72
CA LYS A 14 -3.90 1.45 -9.38
C LYS A 14 -4.44 0.53 -10.47
N GLU A 15 -3.55 -0.12 -11.24
CA GLU A 15 -3.91 -1.02 -12.33
C GLU A 15 -4.35 -2.41 -11.85
N ASN A 16 -3.89 -2.83 -10.67
CA ASN A 16 -4.26 -4.12 -10.08
C ASN A 16 -5.36 -3.97 -9.02
N ALA A 17 -6.62 -4.16 -9.44
CA ALA A 17 -7.80 -4.00 -8.57
C ALA A 17 -7.72 -4.84 -7.28
N ASP A 18 -7.22 -6.08 -7.36
CA ASP A 18 -7.06 -6.97 -6.21
C ASP A 18 -6.10 -6.39 -5.17
N LEU A 19 -4.96 -5.87 -5.61
CA LEU A 19 -3.98 -5.24 -4.71
C LEU A 19 -4.49 -3.92 -4.18
N ARG A 20 -5.11 -3.09 -5.05
CA ARG A 20 -5.75 -1.83 -4.66
C ARG A 20 -6.73 -2.03 -3.52
N ASP A 21 -7.62 -3.00 -3.65
CA ASP A 21 -8.67 -3.28 -2.66
C ASP A 21 -8.08 -3.73 -1.33
N ILE A 22 -7.01 -4.53 -1.35
CA ILE A 22 -6.28 -4.91 -0.13
C ILE A 22 -5.71 -3.67 0.55
N PHE A 23 -5.03 -2.80 -0.20
CA PHE A 23 -4.44 -1.59 0.35
C PHE A 23 -5.51 -0.66 0.94
N LEU A 24 -6.59 -0.40 0.20
CA LEU A 24 -7.69 0.43 0.68
C LEU A 24 -8.33 -0.14 1.96
N LYS A 25 -8.68 -1.43 1.96
CA LYS A 25 -9.31 -2.08 3.12
C LYS A 25 -8.46 -1.97 4.38
N VAL A 26 -7.14 -2.13 4.27
CA VAL A 26 -6.23 -2.09 5.42
C VAL A 26 -5.92 -0.66 5.85
N LEU A 27 -5.67 0.26 4.92
CA LEU A 27 -5.36 1.66 5.23
C LEU A 27 -6.57 2.39 5.85
N GLU A 28 -7.79 1.99 5.50
CA GLU A 28 -9.02 2.54 6.08
C GLU A 28 -9.31 2.05 7.51
N GLN A 29 -8.61 1.02 8.01
CA GLN A 29 -8.80 0.53 9.38
C GLN A 29 -8.27 1.53 10.41
N ALA A 30 -9.11 2.45 10.86
CA ALA A 30 -8.78 3.47 11.85
C ALA A 30 -8.32 2.90 13.21
N SER A 31 -8.77 1.69 13.56
CA SER A 31 -8.40 1.00 14.81
C SER A 31 -6.98 0.42 14.79
N PHE A 32 -6.38 0.24 13.61
CA PHE A 32 -5.03 -0.32 13.48
C PHE A 32 -3.99 0.79 13.57
N SER A 33 -2.93 0.51 14.35
CA SER A 33 -1.70 1.30 14.27
C SER A 33 -1.05 1.13 12.90
N GLN A 34 -0.18 2.07 12.52
CA GLN A 34 0.48 2.02 11.22
C GLN A 34 1.34 0.74 11.05
N GLN A 35 2.00 0.29 12.12
CA GLN A 35 2.75 -0.97 12.11
C GLN A 35 1.85 -2.19 11.93
N GLN A 36 0.66 -2.19 12.54
CA GLN A 36 -0.32 -3.28 12.33
C GLN A 36 -0.81 -3.30 10.89
N ARG A 37 -1.13 -2.14 10.29
CA ARG A 37 -1.50 -2.04 8.87
C ARG A 37 -0.40 -2.60 7.96
N ILE A 38 0.86 -2.21 8.20
CA ILE A 38 2.00 -2.73 7.44
C ILE A 38 2.15 -4.24 7.58
N ALA A 39 2.01 -4.78 8.79
CA ALA A 39 2.11 -6.22 9.02
C ALA A 39 1.01 -7.00 8.28
N VAL A 40 -0.23 -6.49 8.32
CA VAL A 40 -1.37 -7.08 7.60
C VAL A 40 -1.15 -7.01 6.09
N LEU A 41 -0.74 -5.86 5.56
CA LEU A 41 -0.42 -5.70 4.14
C LEU A 41 0.67 -6.67 3.70
N ARG A 42 1.75 -6.80 4.47
CA ARG A 42 2.85 -7.73 4.16
C ARG A 42 2.33 -9.16 4.04
N ASN A 43 1.59 -9.63 5.03
CA ASN A 43 1.03 -10.98 5.03
C ASN A 43 0.11 -11.22 3.82
N SER A 44 -0.77 -10.26 3.49
CA SER A 44 -1.66 -10.36 2.32
C SER A 44 -0.90 -10.38 1.00
N LEU A 45 0.17 -9.59 0.88
CA LEU A 45 0.99 -9.50 -0.32
C LEU A 45 1.86 -10.74 -0.53
N GLU A 46 2.43 -11.29 0.53
CA GLU A 46 3.18 -12.54 0.47
C GLU A 46 2.29 -13.71 0.04
N GLN A 47 1.06 -13.79 0.57
CA GLN A 47 0.08 -14.80 0.17
C GLN A 47 -0.32 -14.69 -1.30
N LYS A 48 -0.47 -13.47 -1.82
CA LYS A 48 -0.77 -13.21 -3.24
C LYS A 48 0.47 -13.26 -4.14
N LYS A 49 1.66 -13.52 -3.60
CA LYS A 49 2.95 -13.48 -4.33
C LYS A 49 3.12 -12.16 -5.11
N ALA A 50 2.79 -11.04 -4.45
CA ALA A 50 2.92 -9.72 -5.05
C ALA A 50 4.40 -9.41 -5.40
N PRO A 51 4.65 -8.52 -6.38
CA PRO A 51 6.00 -8.09 -6.73
C PRO A 51 6.79 -7.60 -5.52
N GLN A 52 8.08 -7.94 -5.49
CA GLN A 52 8.98 -7.62 -4.37
C GLN A 52 9.10 -6.11 -4.13
N GLU A 53 8.96 -5.29 -5.17
CA GLU A 53 8.94 -3.84 -5.11
C GLU A 53 7.81 -3.32 -4.22
N ILE A 54 6.61 -3.92 -4.31
CA ILE A 54 5.46 -3.57 -3.46
C ILE A 54 5.73 -3.96 -2.00
N ILE A 55 6.39 -5.09 -1.77
CA ILE A 55 6.78 -5.51 -0.42
C ILE A 55 7.82 -4.55 0.18
N GLY A 56 8.79 -4.11 -0.63
CA GLY A 56 9.78 -3.09 -0.27
C GLY A 56 9.14 -1.75 0.09
N PHE A 57 8.15 -1.33 -0.70
CA PHE A 57 7.38 -0.10 -0.53
C PHE A 57 6.68 0.00 0.82
N LEU A 58 6.26 -1.13 1.43
CA LEU A 58 5.57 -1.11 2.73
C LEU A 58 6.37 -0.41 3.84
N LYS A 59 7.70 -0.35 3.75
CA LYS A 59 8.52 0.39 4.71
C LYS A 59 8.19 1.88 4.71
N SER A 60 7.92 2.45 3.54
CA SER A 60 7.59 3.87 3.34
C SER A 60 6.24 4.23 3.96
N LEU A 61 5.32 3.26 4.10
CA LEU A 61 4.06 3.46 4.80
C LEU A 61 4.22 3.66 6.31
N SER A 62 5.43 3.52 6.88
CA SER A 62 5.65 3.83 8.30
C SER A 62 5.42 5.32 8.59
N ASP A 63 5.62 6.18 7.58
CA ASP A 63 5.24 7.58 7.62
C ASP A 63 3.74 7.75 7.32
N VAL A 64 3.04 8.45 8.22
CA VAL A 64 1.59 8.65 8.13
C VAL A 64 1.21 9.53 6.95
N HIS A 65 2.05 10.51 6.56
CA HIS A 65 1.77 11.37 5.41
C HIS A 65 1.79 10.56 4.12
N THR A 66 2.81 9.72 3.94
CA THR A 66 2.94 8.79 2.83
C THR A 66 1.75 7.83 2.77
N ALA A 67 1.36 7.25 3.91
CA ALA A 67 0.21 6.35 3.96
C ALA A 67 -1.11 7.03 3.56
N ASN A 68 -1.35 8.25 4.04
CA ASN A 68 -2.54 9.02 3.69
C ASN A 68 -2.55 9.45 2.22
N PHE A 69 -1.38 9.84 1.68
CA PHE A 69 -1.21 10.15 0.27
C PHE A 69 -1.56 8.93 -0.60
N VAL A 70 -0.98 7.77 -0.28
CA VAL A 70 -1.22 6.51 -0.99
C VAL A 70 -2.69 6.12 -0.93
N TYR A 71 -3.31 6.14 0.25
CA TYR A 71 -4.75 5.88 0.39
C TYR A 71 -5.58 6.81 -0.51
N THR A 72 -5.30 8.10 -0.49
CA THR A 72 -6.01 9.11 -1.29
C THR A 72 -5.85 8.84 -2.78
N GLU A 73 -4.63 8.54 -3.22
CA GLU A 73 -4.34 8.23 -4.63
C GLU A 73 -5.01 6.95 -5.11
N LEU A 74 -5.01 5.90 -4.30
CA LEU A 74 -5.69 4.64 -4.63
C LEU A 74 -7.21 4.81 -4.66
N LYS A 75 -7.77 5.62 -3.76
CA LYS A 75 -9.21 5.89 -3.70
C LYS A 75 -9.73 6.66 -4.91
N LYS A 76 -8.90 7.51 -5.53
CA LYS A 76 -9.25 8.19 -6.80
C LYS A 76 -9.34 7.25 -8.00
N ALA A 77 -8.67 6.08 -7.92
CA ALA A 77 -8.60 5.10 -9.00
C ALA A 77 -9.58 3.93 -8.85
N ALA A 78 -10.24 3.82 -7.69
CA ALA A 78 -11.23 2.79 -7.37
C ALA A 78 -12.63 3.19 -7.84
#